data_AF-A0A848WQZ7-F1
#
_entry.id   AF-A0A848WQZ7-F1
#
_cell.length_a   1.000
_cell.length_b   1.000
_cell.length_c   1.000
_cell.angle_alpha   90.00
_cell.angle_beta   90.00
_cell.angle_gamma   90.00
#
_symmetry.space_group_name_H-M   'P 1'
#
loop_
_entity.id
_entity.type
_entity.pdbx_description
1 polymer ?
#
loop_
_entity_poly.entity_id
_entity_poly.type
_entity_poly.pdbx_seq_one_letter_code
_entity_poly.pdbx_strand_id
1 'polypeptide(L)'
;ELAKLVQSQPDDKKLIEEIYYRVLNRSPKPGEIEAALASMAEIDGDHQELVKNLAQAEADWVGKKSELEIARIQRINKAKADVEAYMPEYQKKKAAAEADRNKRIAEAKKAMDARAAELPKLTDEFTKNVKADQFWTKWNLLPVTAVTASDKSEVKVQPDGSVRSMVGYKKRNLDYLITSNTKVQNITGILIESVPDLEFGAGPGLNPNGNFVISEVQSRWNTIADPKKNMPLAFADAKATFNQQGFNVKNSINGKVDRGQKGWALAGADYKIPHRAIFKFKEPFKGDPKGAQLIVGVLCRYSGGEYPIGRFRVYYTTDADPMNFGLPANIATAVQTAPAARTDAQKKALAAYVAENDADLMGKKFAHQTAQKPVPADPEMNRLNGAITLAERPIKEDSRLLQLRQDMSYSVQQAANRRLTTAQDLAWALINSPSFLFNR
;
A
#
# COMPACT_ATOMS: atom_id res chain seq x y z
N GLU A 1 50.25 22.23 -13.27
CA GLU A 1 51.38 23.16 -13.02
C GLU A 1 52.31 22.74 -11.89
N LEU A 2 51.88 22.60 -10.63
CA LEU A 2 52.79 22.17 -9.53
C LEU A 2 53.46 20.80 -9.78
N ALA A 3 52.74 19.80 -10.28
CA ALA A 3 53.32 18.50 -10.62
C ALA A 3 54.45 18.59 -11.68
N LYS A 4 54.29 19.47 -12.68
CA LYS A 4 55.32 19.71 -13.69
C LYS A 4 56.53 20.43 -13.08
N LEU A 5 56.27 21.41 -12.22
CA LEU A 5 57.31 22.19 -11.52
C LEU A 5 58.17 21.29 -10.63
N VAL A 6 57.54 20.39 -9.86
CA VAL A 6 58.22 19.40 -9.01
C VAL A 6 59.08 18.46 -9.84
N GLN A 7 58.62 18.04 -11.01
CA GLN A 7 59.40 17.18 -11.93
C GLN A 7 60.58 17.93 -12.57
N SER A 8 60.40 19.21 -12.92
CA SER A 8 61.43 20.00 -13.62
C SER A 8 62.49 20.61 -12.69
N GLN A 9 62.18 20.78 -11.41
CA GLN A 9 63.08 21.40 -10.43
C GLN A 9 63.53 20.36 -9.39
N PRO A 10 64.77 19.82 -9.47
CA PRO A 10 65.26 18.80 -8.54
C PRO A 10 65.72 19.36 -7.19
N ASP A 11 65.99 20.67 -7.09
CA ASP A 11 66.42 21.32 -5.84
C ASP A 11 65.20 21.80 -5.04
N ASP A 12 65.05 21.29 -3.82
CA ASP A 12 63.88 21.59 -2.98
C ASP A 12 63.82 23.05 -2.52
N LYS A 13 64.97 23.71 -2.32
CA LYS A 13 64.99 25.15 -1.98
C LYS A 13 64.54 25.98 -3.17
N LYS A 14 65.04 25.67 -4.37
CA LYS A 14 64.59 26.34 -5.60
C LYS A 14 63.13 26.05 -5.93
N LEU A 15 62.65 24.85 -5.63
CA LEU A 15 61.24 24.49 -5.79
C LEU A 15 60.35 25.35 -4.87
N ILE A 16 60.74 25.51 -3.60
CA ILE A 16 60.05 26.38 -2.65
C ILE A 16 60.07 27.84 -3.13
N GLU A 17 61.24 28.34 -3.55
CA GLU A 17 61.37 29.71 -4.11
C GLU A 17 60.44 29.94 -5.31
N GLU A 18 60.40 29.00 -6.26
CA GLU A 18 59.51 29.06 -7.43
C GLU A 18 58.03 29.07 -7.05
N ILE A 19 57.63 28.31 -6.02
CA ILE A 19 56.24 28.32 -5.52
C ILE A 19 55.91 29.66 -4.88
N TYR A 20 56.83 30.23 -4.09
CA TYR A 20 56.65 31.56 -3.49
C TYR A 20 56.54 32.68 -4.53
N TYR A 21 57.35 32.66 -5.59
CA TYR A 21 57.22 33.63 -6.68
C TYR A 21 55.89 33.45 -7.43
N ARG A 22 55.44 32.22 -7.66
CA ARG A 22 54.19 31.96 -8.38
C ARG A 22 52.94 32.31 -7.58
N VAL A 23 52.99 32.25 -6.25
CA VAL A 23 51.83 32.51 -5.37
C VAL A 23 51.87 33.93 -4.78
N LEU A 24 52.99 34.36 -4.20
CA LEU A 24 53.13 35.64 -3.48
C LEU A 24 53.96 36.69 -4.25
N ASN A 25 54.54 36.35 -5.40
CA ASN A 25 55.39 37.24 -6.20
C ASN A 25 56.58 37.85 -5.43
N ARG A 26 57.14 37.07 -4.49
CA ARG A 26 58.34 37.44 -3.72
C ARG A 26 59.19 36.22 -3.40
N SER A 27 60.44 36.46 -3.01
CA SER A 27 61.31 35.43 -2.46
C SER A 27 60.83 35.01 -1.04
N PRO A 28 60.94 33.71 -0.67
CA PRO A 28 60.74 33.27 0.70
C PRO A 28 61.86 33.77 1.62
N LYS A 29 61.53 34.02 2.88
CA LYS A 29 62.51 34.30 3.94
C LYS A 29 63.23 33.00 4.35
N PRO A 30 64.44 33.06 4.94
CA PRO A 30 65.16 31.88 5.39
C PRO A 30 64.32 30.93 6.27
N GLY A 31 63.60 31.46 7.27
CA GLY A 31 62.72 30.65 8.13
C GLY A 31 61.50 30.05 7.42
N GLU A 32 61.05 30.64 6.31
CA GLU A 32 59.96 30.11 5.49
C GLU A 32 60.42 28.91 4.63
N ILE A 33 61.66 28.97 4.14
CA ILE A 33 62.31 27.84 3.46
C ILE A 33 62.52 26.70 4.45
N GLU A 34 63.04 27.01 5.64
CA GLU A 34 63.24 26.00 6.71
C GLU A 34 61.93 25.34 7.13
N ALA A 35 60.85 26.11 7.30
CA ALA A 35 59.54 25.55 7.65
C ALA A 35 58.95 24.67 6.53
N ALA A 36 59.08 25.05 5.26
CA ALA A 36 58.61 24.25 4.14
C ALA A 36 59.42 22.94 3.97
N LEU A 37 60.74 22.98 4.22
CA LEU A 37 61.58 21.79 4.26
C LEU A 37 61.27 20.90 5.49
N ALA A 38 60.96 21.49 6.64
CA ALA A 38 60.55 20.76 7.83
C ALA A 38 59.22 20.02 7.61
N SER A 39 58.24 20.66 6.99
CA SER A 39 56.95 20.04 6.65
C SER A 39 57.11 18.83 5.70
N MET A 40 58.08 18.87 4.79
CA MET A 40 58.41 17.70 3.96
C MET A 40 58.91 16.50 4.79
N ALA A 41 59.67 16.76 5.86
CA ALA A 41 60.16 15.73 6.78
C ALA A 41 59.05 15.25 7.74
N GLU A 42 58.07 16.08 8.07
CA GLU A 42 56.89 15.71 8.87
C GLU A 42 56.03 14.65 8.16
N ILE A 43 55.85 14.74 6.84
CA ILE A 43 55.13 13.73 6.04
C ILE A 43 55.71 12.31 6.27
N ASP A 44 57.03 12.20 6.39
CA ASP A 44 57.70 10.93 6.65
C ASP A 44 57.54 10.47 8.09
N GLY A 45 57.63 11.40 9.05
CA GLY A 45 57.38 11.13 10.46
C GLY A 45 55.97 10.60 10.68
N ASP A 46 54.97 11.31 10.15
CA ASP A 46 53.55 10.96 10.23
C ASP A 46 53.26 9.63 9.54
N HIS A 47 53.87 9.38 8.38
CA HIS A 47 53.76 8.09 7.70
C HIS A 47 54.30 6.94 8.57
N GLN A 48 55.49 7.09 9.15
CA GLN A 48 56.08 6.06 10.01
C GLN A 48 55.27 5.85 11.30
N GLU A 49 54.70 6.91 11.87
CA GLU A 49 53.80 6.79 13.02
C GLU A 49 52.52 6.04 12.64
N LEU A 50 51.91 6.38 11.50
CA LEU A 50 50.73 5.69 11.01
C LEU A 50 51.00 4.21 10.70
N VAL A 51 52.20 3.88 10.20
CA VAL A 51 52.63 2.48 9.98
C VAL A 51 52.65 1.71 11.30
N LYS A 52 53.22 2.29 12.36
CA LYS A 52 53.25 1.66 13.69
C LYS A 52 51.85 1.52 14.26
N ASN A 53 51.04 2.58 14.18
CA ASN A 53 49.68 2.60 14.71
C ASN A 53 48.77 1.57 14.00
N LEU A 54 48.84 1.48 12.67
CA LEU A 54 48.09 0.48 11.92
C LEU A 54 48.59 -0.95 12.24
N ALA A 55 49.91 -1.18 12.30
CA ALA A 55 50.45 -2.50 12.63
C ALA A 55 49.99 -2.98 14.02
N GLN A 56 50.00 -2.09 15.01
CA GLN A 56 49.48 -2.39 16.35
C GLN A 56 47.96 -2.66 16.32
N ALA A 57 47.19 -1.81 15.65
CA ALA A 57 45.74 -1.97 15.55
C ALA A 57 45.33 -3.26 14.82
N GLU A 58 46.06 -3.67 13.79
CA GLU A 58 45.88 -4.95 13.11
C GLU A 58 46.18 -6.13 14.05
N ALA A 59 47.30 -6.08 14.76
CA ALA A 59 47.69 -7.12 15.72
C ALA A 59 46.65 -7.28 16.84
N ASP A 60 46.19 -6.17 17.43
CA ASP A 60 45.16 -6.15 18.47
C ASP A 60 43.82 -6.68 17.93
N TRP A 61 43.49 -6.33 16.69
CA TRP A 61 42.25 -6.77 16.06
C TRP A 61 42.21 -8.26 15.78
N VAL A 62 43.33 -8.92 15.48
CA VAL A 62 43.36 -10.38 15.26
C VAL A 62 42.83 -11.12 16.50
N GLY A 63 43.32 -10.78 17.70
CA GLY A 63 42.88 -11.40 18.95
C GLY A 63 41.41 -11.12 19.23
N LYS A 64 41.03 -9.84 19.19
CA LYS A 64 39.64 -9.39 19.42
C LYS A 64 38.66 -10.02 18.44
N LYS A 65 39.01 -10.11 17.15
CA LYS A 65 38.18 -10.73 16.11
C LYS A 65 38.00 -12.22 16.37
N SER A 66 39.07 -12.92 16.77
CA SER A 66 39.00 -14.33 17.14
C SER A 66 38.05 -14.57 18.32
N GLU A 67 38.14 -13.79 19.39
CA GLU A 67 37.23 -13.87 20.54
C GLU A 67 35.78 -13.60 20.15
N LEU A 68 35.53 -12.57 19.35
CA LEU A 68 34.21 -12.23 18.85
C LEU A 68 33.63 -13.35 17.99
N GLU A 69 34.45 -14.01 17.17
CA GLU A 69 34.05 -15.14 16.32
C GLU A 69 33.74 -16.39 17.14
N ILE A 70 34.56 -16.71 18.16
CA ILE A 70 34.28 -17.79 19.11
C ILE A 70 32.94 -17.54 19.82
N ALA A 71 32.74 -16.33 20.34
CA ALA A 71 31.50 -15.93 20.99
C ALA A 71 30.31 -16.00 20.01
N ARG A 72 30.51 -15.66 18.73
CA ARG A 72 29.49 -15.78 17.68
C ARG A 72 29.09 -17.24 17.47
N ILE A 73 30.06 -18.13 17.29
CA ILE A 73 29.82 -19.57 17.12
C ILE A 73 29.10 -20.16 18.34
N GLN A 74 29.51 -19.78 19.56
CA GLN A 74 28.83 -20.20 20.78
C GLN A 74 27.37 -19.73 20.83
N ARG A 75 27.09 -18.47 20.46
CA ARG A 75 25.72 -17.95 20.36
C ARG A 75 24.90 -18.71 19.31
N ILE A 76 25.48 -19.03 18.15
CA ILE A 76 24.81 -19.80 17.09
C ILE A 76 24.47 -21.21 17.60
N ASN A 77 25.44 -21.90 18.20
CA ASN A 77 25.24 -23.25 18.71
C ASN A 77 24.19 -23.28 19.82
N LYS A 78 24.22 -22.30 20.73
CA LYS A 78 23.20 -22.15 21.76
C LYS A 78 21.81 -21.91 21.15
N ALA A 79 21.68 -20.97 20.21
CA ALA A 79 20.39 -20.66 19.60
C ALA A 79 19.81 -21.87 18.82
N LYS A 80 20.67 -22.64 18.15
CA LYS A 80 20.27 -23.91 17.49
C LYS A 80 19.81 -24.96 18.51
N ALA A 81 20.54 -25.13 19.61
CA ALA A 81 20.15 -26.04 20.68
C ALA A 81 18.82 -25.62 21.35
N ASP A 82 18.60 -24.33 21.56
CA ASP A 82 17.34 -23.81 22.11
C ASP A 82 16.15 -24.09 21.16
N VAL A 83 16.34 -24.00 19.83
CA VAL A 83 15.32 -24.42 18.83
C VAL A 83 15.05 -25.92 18.89
N GLU A 84 16.10 -26.73 18.93
CA GLU A 84 15.98 -28.19 18.98
C GLU A 84 15.26 -28.64 20.26
N ALA A 85 15.60 -28.05 21.41
CA ALA A 85 14.97 -28.31 22.69
C ALA A 85 13.48 -27.94 22.69
N TYR A 86 13.09 -26.86 22.02
CA TYR A 86 11.69 -26.43 21.91
C TYR A 86 10.89 -27.19 20.86
N MET A 87 11.55 -27.89 19.93
CA MET A 87 10.91 -28.55 18.79
C MET A 87 9.77 -29.52 19.20
N PRO A 88 9.91 -30.39 20.22
CA PRO A 88 8.83 -31.29 20.62
C PRO A 88 7.58 -30.54 21.12
N GLU A 89 7.77 -29.47 21.90
CA GLU A 89 6.67 -28.63 22.39
C GLU A 89 6.00 -27.88 21.23
N TYR A 90 6.79 -27.33 20.31
CA TYR A 90 6.28 -26.69 19.10
C TYR A 90 5.41 -27.64 18.26
N GLN A 91 5.88 -28.87 18.00
CA GLN A 91 5.09 -29.85 17.23
C GLN A 91 3.78 -30.20 17.95
N LYS A 92 3.81 -30.38 19.27
CA LYS A 92 2.61 -30.63 20.07
C LYS A 92 1.61 -29.46 19.98
N LYS A 93 2.07 -28.22 20.16
CA LYS A 93 1.23 -27.01 20.04
C LYS A 93 0.64 -26.87 18.65
N LYS A 94 1.46 -27.07 17.62
CA LYS A 94 1.03 -27.00 16.21
C LYS A 94 -0.04 -28.04 15.91
N ALA A 95 0.18 -29.30 16.27
CA ALA A 95 -0.79 -30.38 16.05
C ALA A 95 -2.12 -30.12 16.78
N ALA A 96 -2.08 -29.66 18.03
CA ALA A 96 -3.28 -29.30 18.79
C ALA A 96 -4.04 -28.13 18.12
N ALA A 97 -3.33 -27.07 17.71
CA ALA A 97 -3.93 -25.92 17.07
C ALA A 97 -4.52 -26.25 15.68
N GLU A 98 -3.88 -27.16 14.93
CA GLU A 98 -4.40 -27.68 13.66
C GLU A 98 -5.66 -28.55 13.87
N ALA A 99 -5.66 -29.42 14.88
CA ALA A 99 -6.84 -30.21 15.24
C ALA A 99 -8.02 -29.32 15.64
N ASP A 100 -7.78 -28.31 16.49
CA ASP A 100 -8.78 -27.32 16.88
C ASP A 100 -9.29 -26.50 15.69
N ARG A 101 -8.41 -26.11 14.77
CA ARG A 101 -8.80 -25.44 13.52
C ARG A 101 -9.71 -26.32 12.68
N ASN A 102 -9.34 -27.59 12.48
CA ASN A 102 -10.13 -28.53 11.69
C ASN A 102 -11.51 -28.77 12.31
N LYS A 103 -11.59 -28.86 13.64
CA LYS A 103 -12.87 -28.93 14.37
C LYS A 103 -13.74 -27.70 14.11
N ARG A 104 -13.19 -26.49 14.27
CA ARG A 104 -13.92 -25.23 13.97
C ARG A 104 -14.38 -25.15 12.52
N ILE A 105 -13.55 -25.59 11.57
CA ILE A 105 -13.92 -25.63 10.14
C ILE A 105 -15.12 -26.57 9.93
N ALA A 106 -15.08 -27.78 10.50
CA ALA A 106 -16.15 -28.76 10.38
C ALA A 106 -17.46 -28.28 11.00
N GLU A 107 -17.41 -27.70 12.20
CA GLU A 107 -18.58 -27.14 12.90
C GLU A 107 -19.20 -25.96 12.12
N ALA A 108 -18.36 -25.01 11.68
CA ALA A 108 -18.83 -23.86 10.91
C ALA A 108 -19.38 -24.28 9.53
N LYS A 109 -18.77 -25.28 8.88
CA LYS A 109 -19.28 -25.86 7.64
C LYS A 109 -20.65 -26.50 7.86
N LYS A 110 -20.79 -27.34 8.89
CA LYS A 110 -22.06 -27.98 9.23
C LYS A 110 -23.17 -26.95 9.46
N ALA A 111 -22.87 -25.88 10.20
CA ALA A 111 -23.83 -24.81 10.45
C ALA A 111 -24.22 -24.07 9.15
N MET A 112 -23.24 -23.75 8.31
CA MET A 112 -23.47 -23.12 7.00
C MET A 112 -24.32 -24.00 6.09
N ASP A 113 -23.97 -25.28 5.95
CA ASP A 113 -24.68 -26.25 5.10
C ASP A 113 -26.12 -26.46 5.61
N ALA A 114 -26.33 -26.52 6.92
CA ALA A 114 -27.66 -26.64 7.52
C ALA A 114 -28.55 -25.44 7.16
N ARG A 115 -28.05 -24.20 7.27
CA ARG A 115 -28.81 -23.01 6.84
C ARG A 115 -28.98 -22.96 5.33
N ALA A 116 -27.98 -23.37 4.56
CA ALA A 116 -28.06 -23.43 3.10
C ALA A 116 -29.12 -24.43 2.62
N ALA A 117 -29.33 -25.54 3.33
CA ALA A 117 -30.38 -26.51 3.02
C ALA A 117 -31.81 -25.91 3.13
N GLU A 118 -31.98 -24.81 3.88
CA GLU A 118 -33.24 -24.08 3.98
C GLU A 118 -33.47 -23.10 2.82
N LEU A 119 -32.48 -22.87 1.94
CA LEU A 119 -32.60 -21.91 0.83
C LEU A 119 -33.82 -22.12 -0.07
N PRO A 120 -34.25 -23.35 -0.42
CA PRO A 120 -35.48 -23.53 -1.19
C PRO A 120 -36.70 -22.95 -0.47
N LYS A 121 -36.86 -23.24 0.82
CA LYS A 121 -37.94 -22.69 1.65
C LYS A 121 -37.85 -21.17 1.75
N LEU A 122 -36.67 -20.63 2.02
CA LEU A 122 -36.45 -19.18 2.10
C LEU A 122 -36.74 -18.48 0.77
N THR A 123 -36.43 -19.15 -0.35
CA THR A 123 -36.71 -18.64 -1.70
C THR A 123 -38.21 -18.63 -1.97
N ASP A 124 -38.94 -19.67 -1.59
CA ASP A 124 -40.39 -19.71 -1.71
C ASP A 124 -41.05 -18.62 -0.84
N GLU A 125 -40.60 -18.47 0.41
CA GLU A 125 -41.07 -17.41 1.32
C GLU A 125 -40.77 -16.02 0.75
N PHE A 126 -39.56 -15.78 0.24
CA PHE A 126 -39.21 -14.54 -0.44
C PHE A 126 -40.18 -14.26 -1.59
N THR A 127 -40.36 -15.21 -2.53
CA THR A 127 -41.20 -14.98 -3.71
C THR A 127 -42.67 -14.71 -3.37
N LYS A 128 -43.21 -15.32 -2.30
CA LYS A 128 -44.58 -15.06 -1.81
C LYS A 128 -44.73 -13.70 -1.13
N ASN A 129 -43.65 -13.20 -0.51
CA ASN A 129 -43.67 -11.96 0.25
C ASN A 129 -43.25 -10.72 -0.57
N VAL A 130 -42.85 -10.90 -1.83
CA VAL A 130 -42.60 -9.75 -2.73
C VAL A 130 -43.91 -9.00 -2.94
N LYS A 131 -43.89 -7.72 -2.59
CA LYS A 131 -45.05 -6.82 -2.73
C LYS A 131 -45.16 -6.26 -4.13
N ALA A 132 -46.38 -5.89 -4.52
CA ALA A 132 -46.68 -5.36 -5.85
C ALA A 132 -45.85 -4.10 -6.19
N ASP A 133 -45.59 -3.25 -5.20
CA ASP A 133 -44.80 -2.02 -5.34
C ASP A 133 -43.32 -2.28 -5.65
N GLN A 134 -42.77 -3.42 -5.24
CA GLN A 134 -41.40 -3.81 -5.55
C GLN A 134 -41.18 -4.18 -7.04
N PHE A 135 -42.26 -4.30 -7.82
CA PHE A 135 -42.19 -4.49 -9.27
C PHE A 135 -42.29 -3.18 -10.06
N TRP A 136 -42.61 -2.06 -9.42
CA TRP A 136 -42.76 -0.76 -10.10
C TRP A 136 -41.45 -0.26 -10.70
N THR A 137 -40.32 -0.68 -10.12
CA THR A 137 -38.98 -0.30 -10.57
C THR A 137 -38.10 -1.53 -10.68
N LYS A 138 -37.55 -1.75 -11.88
CA LYS A 138 -36.64 -2.83 -12.20
C LYS A 138 -35.24 -2.25 -12.36
N TRP A 139 -34.29 -2.80 -11.59
CA TRP A 139 -32.90 -2.38 -11.59
C TRP A 139 -32.06 -3.32 -12.44
N ASN A 140 -31.48 -2.81 -13.53
CA ASN A 140 -30.60 -3.55 -14.41
C ASN A 140 -29.16 -3.37 -13.95
N LEU A 141 -28.42 -4.46 -13.78
CA LEU A 141 -27.00 -4.39 -13.45
C LEU A 141 -26.26 -3.64 -14.55
N LEU A 142 -25.47 -2.63 -14.17
CA LEU A 142 -24.72 -1.82 -15.11
C LEU A 142 -23.58 -2.68 -15.70
N PRO A 143 -23.50 -2.87 -17.03
CA PRO A 143 -22.40 -3.60 -17.64
C PRO A 143 -21.13 -2.75 -17.58
N VAL A 144 -20.27 -3.02 -16.60
CA VAL A 144 -19.02 -2.28 -16.39
C VAL A 144 -17.98 -2.73 -17.43
N THR A 145 -17.56 -1.80 -18.28
CA THR A 145 -16.54 -2.04 -19.31
C THR A 145 -15.15 -1.63 -18.86
N ALA A 146 -15.05 -0.68 -17.92
CA ALA A 146 -13.79 -0.30 -17.28
C ALA A 146 -14.04 0.28 -15.88
N VAL A 147 -13.05 0.10 -15.00
CA VAL A 147 -13.01 0.74 -13.68
C VAL A 147 -11.60 1.21 -13.36
N THR A 148 -11.47 2.41 -12.80
CA THR A 148 -10.20 2.92 -12.28
C THR A 148 -10.36 3.43 -10.85
N ALA A 149 -9.26 3.43 -10.11
CA ALA A 149 -9.15 4.05 -8.79
C ALA A 149 -8.26 5.30 -8.88
N SER A 150 -8.62 6.37 -8.15
CA SER A 150 -7.88 7.64 -8.15
C SER A 150 -6.42 7.52 -7.73
N ASP A 151 -6.10 6.55 -6.89
CA ASP A 151 -4.75 6.29 -6.37
C ASP A 151 -4.00 5.19 -7.13
N LYS A 152 -4.58 4.69 -8.24
CA LYS A 152 -4.07 3.59 -9.06
C LYS A 152 -4.05 2.22 -8.34
N SER A 153 -4.76 2.07 -7.22
CA SER A 153 -5.00 0.75 -6.62
C SER A 153 -5.62 -0.21 -7.63
N GLU A 154 -5.24 -1.49 -7.56
CA GLU A 154 -5.85 -2.52 -8.41
C GLU A 154 -7.32 -2.73 -8.00
N VAL A 155 -8.21 -2.68 -8.99
CA VAL A 155 -9.65 -2.90 -8.83
C VAL A 155 -10.10 -3.87 -9.92
N LYS A 156 -10.96 -4.83 -9.58
CA LYS A 156 -11.49 -5.82 -10.52
C LYS A 156 -13.00 -5.86 -10.49
N VAL A 157 -13.59 -6.00 -11.67
CA VAL A 157 -14.99 -6.41 -11.81
C VAL A 157 -15.05 -7.93 -11.58
N GLN A 158 -15.87 -8.35 -10.63
CA GLN A 158 -16.06 -9.74 -10.24
C GLN A 158 -17.10 -10.43 -11.15
N PRO A 159 -17.20 -11.78 -11.15
CA PRO A 159 -18.19 -12.50 -11.97
C PRO A 159 -19.65 -12.14 -11.68
N ASP A 160 -19.96 -11.60 -10.50
CA ASP A 160 -21.28 -11.10 -10.12
C ASP A 160 -21.53 -9.63 -10.53
N GLY A 161 -20.59 -9.04 -11.30
CA GLY A 161 -20.59 -7.65 -11.74
C GLY A 161 -20.24 -6.62 -10.67
N SER A 162 -19.87 -7.05 -9.46
CA SER A 162 -19.40 -6.13 -8.43
C SER A 162 -18.01 -5.59 -8.76
N VAL A 163 -17.82 -4.30 -8.53
CA VAL A 163 -16.50 -3.67 -8.46
C VAL A 163 -15.90 -4.01 -7.10
N ARG A 164 -14.70 -4.59 -7.09
CA ARG A 164 -13.98 -4.97 -5.86
C ARG A 164 -12.55 -4.44 -5.88
N SER A 165 -12.14 -3.78 -4.80
CA SER A 165 -10.74 -3.45 -4.56
C SER A 165 -9.92 -4.73 -4.34
N MET A 166 -8.73 -4.82 -4.91
CA MET A 166 -7.83 -5.96 -4.72
C MET A 166 -6.78 -5.71 -3.63
N VAL A 167 -6.79 -4.53 -3.02
CA VAL A 167 -5.84 -4.12 -1.99
C VAL A 167 -6.55 -3.94 -0.64
N GLY A 168 -5.81 -4.15 0.44
CA GLY A 168 -6.32 -3.98 1.79
C GLY A 168 -6.49 -2.53 2.24
N TYR A 169 -6.85 -2.37 3.51
CA TYR A 169 -6.97 -1.07 4.16
C TYR A 169 -5.66 -0.29 4.12
N LYS A 170 -5.76 0.98 3.73
CA LYS A 170 -4.77 2.03 3.97
C LYS A 170 -5.51 3.35 3.94
N LYS A 171 -5.30 4.20 4.95
CA LYS A 171 -5.90 5.54 5.04
C LYS A 171 -5.49 6.39 3.84
N ARG A 172 -6.41 6.60 2.90
CA ARG A 172 -6.22 7.37 1.67
C ARG A 172 -7.56 7.60 0.97
N ASN A 173 -7.68 8.73 0.27
CA ASN A 173 -8.83 8.92 -0.62
C ASN A 173 -8.82 7.84 -1.69
N LEU A 174 -9.99 7.23 -1.94
CA LEU A 174 -10.14 6.19 -2.94
C LEU A 174 -11.45 6.44 -3.70
N ASP A 175 -11.31 7.09 -4.85
CA ASP A 175 -12.45 7.35 -5.73
C ASP A 175 -12.44 6.34 -6.86
N TYR A 176 -13.61 5.79 -7.15
CA TYR A 176 -13.80 4.86 -8.26
C TYR A 176 -14.43 5.60 -9.44
N LEU A 177 -13.93 5.32 -10.64
CA LEU A 177 -14.56 5.75 -11.88
C LEU A 177 -15.04 4.52 -12.66
N ILE A 178 -16.35 4.30 -12.64
CA ILE A 178 -17.00 3.15 -13.28
C ILE A 178 -17.49 3.61 -14.65
N THR A 179 -17.06 2.90 -15.68
CA THR A 179 -17.41 3.19 -17.08
C THR A 179 -18.27 2.07 -17.63
N SER A 180 -19.34 2.43 -18.33
CA SER A 180 -20.21 1.52 -19.03
C SER A 180 -20.52 2.04 -20.43
N ASN A 181 -20.36 1.18 -21.43
CA ASN A 181 -20.81 1.47 -22.79
C ASN A 181 -22.24 0.95 -22.94
N THR A 182 -23.16 1.81 -23.36
CA THR A 182 -24.59 1.48 -23.43
C THR A 182 -25.28 2.13 -24.63
N LYS A 183 -26.31 1.47 -25.14
CA LYS A 183 -27.29 2.06 -26.08
C LYS A 183 -28.63 2.34 -25.41
N VAL A 184 -28.74 2.06 -24.12
CA VAL A 184 -29.97 2.31 -23.35
C VAL A 184 -30.20 3.82 -23.30
N GLN A 185 -31.44 4.21 -23.54
CA GLN A 185 -31.90 5.58 -23.48
C GLN A 185 -32.87 5.73 -22.30
N ASN A 186 -33.10 6.98 -21.91
CA ASN A 186 -34.06 7.34 -20.87
C ASN A 186 -33.79 6.67 -19.50
N ILE A 187 -32.52 6.59 -19.09
CA ILE A 187 -32.19 6.13 -17.72
C ILE A 187 -32.61 7.23 -16.74
N THR A 188 -33.47 6.89 -15.79
CA THR A 188 -34.07 7.84 -14.84
C THR A 188 -33.31 7.89 -13.50
N GLY A 189 -32.52 6.86 -13.19
CA GLY A 189 -31.68 6.85 -12.00
C GLY A 189 -30.68 5.68 -11.97
N ILE A 190 -29.83 5.71 -10.94
CA ILE A 190 -28.85 4.65 -10.64
C ILE A 190 -29.00 4.16 -9.19
N LEU A 191 -28.54 2.95 -8.93
CA LEU A 191 -28.47 2.35 -7.60
C LEU A 191 -27.04 1.88 -7.33
N ILE A 192 -26.52 2.18 -6.14
CA ILE A 192 -25.29 1.58 -5.61
C ILE A 192 -25.70 0.56 -4.53
N GLU A 193 -25.32 -0.69 -4.74
CA GLU A 193 -25.49 -1.77 -3.76
C GLU A 193 -24.13 -2.08 -3.12
N SER A 194 -24.00 -1.89 -1.81
CA SER A 194 -22.81 -2.29 -1.08
C SER A 194 -22.78 -3.81 -0.97
N VAL A 195 -21.64 -4.46 -1.24
CA VAL A 195 -21.55 -5.93 -1.19
C VAL A 195 -20.54 -6.34 -0.12
N PRO A 196 -20.94 -7.14 0.88
CA PRO A 196 -20.04 -7.53 1.96
C PRO A 196 -18.92 -8.46 1.48
N ASP A 197 -17.75 -8.32 2.09
CA ASP A 197 -16.57 -9.13 1.77
C ASP A 197 -15.84 -9.52 3.05
N LEU A 198 -15.45 -10.79 3.17
CA LEU A 198 -14.80 -11.28 4.38
C LEU A 198 -13.49 -10.54 4.69
N GLU A 199 -12.73 -10.23 3.65
CA GLU A 199 -11.43 -9.55 3.78
C GLU A 199 -11.58 -8.09 4.23
N PHE A 200 -12.80 -7.56 4.20
CA PHE A 200 -13.14 -6.18 4.53
C PHE A 200 -13.92 -6.13 5.86
N GLY A 201 -13.45 -6.87 6.87
CA GLY A 201 -14.10 -6.93 8.19
C GLY A 201 -15.48 -7.58 8.15
N ALA A 202 -15.75 -8.45 7.17
CA ALA A 202 -17.08 -9.00 6.87
C ALA A 202 -18.14 -7.93 6.52
N GLY A 203 -17.70 -6.77 6.05
CA GLY A 203 -18.53 -5.69 5.54
C GLY A 203 -18.12 -5.24 4.14
N PRO A 204 -18.79 -4.23 3.57
CA PRO A 204 -18.49 -3.73 2.23
C PRO A 204 -17.34 -2.73 2.15
N GLY A 205 -16.90 -2.14 3.27
CA GLY A 205 -15.88 -1.09 3.32
C GLY A 205 -14.49 -1.59 3.69
N LEU A 206 -13.44 -0.98 3.12
CA LEU A 206 -12.04 -1.39 3.38
C LEU A 206 -11.59 -1.05 4.80
N ASN A 207 -12.31 -0.21 5.56
CA ASN A 207 -11.95 0.03 6.95
C ASN A 207 -12.00 -1.30 7.73
N PRO A 208 -11.10 -1.56 8.69
CA PRO A 208 -11.11 -2.82 9.45
C PRO A 208 -12.43 -3.13 10.17
N ASN A 209 -13.26 -2.12 10.44
CA ASN A 209 -14.60 -2.31 11.00
C ASN A 209 -15.70 -2.63 9.96
N GLY A 210 -15.35 -2.76 8.68
CA GLY A 210 -16.26 -3.07 7.57
C GLY A 210 -17.13 -1.91 7.08
N ASN A 211 -17.04 -0.73 7.69
CA ASN A 211 -17.80 0.45 7.30
C ASN A 211 -17.15 1.22 6.14
N PHE A 212 -17.96 2.02 5.46
CA PHE A 212 -17.51 2.97 4.45
C PHE A 212 -18.22 4.32 4.62
N VAL A 213 -17.70 5.34 3.95
CA VAL A 213 -18.38 6.60 3.71
C VAL A 213 -18.22 6.97 2.24
N ILE A 214 -19.29 6.82 1.46
CA ILE A 214 -19.35 7.36 0.08
C ILE A 214 -19.65 8.84 0.23
N SER A 215 -18.61 9.68 0.16
CA SER A 215 -18.72 11.13 0.37
C SER A 215 -19.44 11.84 -0.77
N GLU A 216 -19.32 11.37 -2.01
CA GLU A 216 -20.02 11.96 -3.16
C GLU A 216 -20.21 10.91 -4.27
N VAL A 217 -21.32 11.00 -5.00
CA VAL A 217 -21.61 10.24 -6.20
C VAL A 217 -21.77 11.23 -7.35
N GLN A 218 -21.06 10.97 -8.43
CA GLN A 218 -21.09 11.80 -9.62
C GLN A 218 -21.53 10.97 -10.80
N SER A 219 -22.21 11.58 -11.77
CA SER A 219 -22.49 10.94 -13.04
C SER A 219 -22.33 11.90 -14.19
N ARG A 220 -21.82 11.36 -15.30
CA ARG A 220 -21.67 12.07 -16.56
C ARG A 220 -21.74 11.06 -17.69
N TRP A 221 -21.90 11.57 -18.90
CA TRP A 221 -21.91 10.74 -20.09
C TRP A 221 -21.28 11.43 -21.28
N ASN A 222 -20.96 10.61 -22.28
CA ASN A 222 -20.45 11.02 -23.57
C ASN A 222 -21.14 10.22 -24.67
N THR A 223 -21.26 10.77 -25.87
CA THR A 223 -21.56 9.96 -27.06
C THR A 223 -20.29 9.25 -27.51
N ILE A 224 -20.40 8.16 -28.28
CA ILE A 224 -19.22 7.53 -28.89
C ILE A 224 -18.53 8.49 -29.88
N ALA A 225 -19.30 9.37 -30.53
CA ALA A 225 -18.78 10.38 -31.45
C ALA A 225 -17.98 11.50 -30.76
N ASP A 226 -18.28 11.80 -29.50
CA ASP A 226 -17.61 12.85 -28.73
C ASP A 226 -17.27 12.37 -27.30
N PRO A 227 -16.26 11.50 -27.15
CA PRO A 227 -15.91 10.86 -25.87
C PRO A 227 -15.32 11.82 -24.83
N LYS A 228 -15.07 13.09 -25.18
CA LYS A 228 -14.42 14.09 -24.31
C LYS A 228 -15.36 15.18 -23.81
N LYS A 229 -16.60 15.24 -24.30
CA LYS A 229 -17.58 16.30 -23.97
C LYS A 229 -17.93 16.39 -22.49
N ASN A 230 -17.84 15.27 -21.76
CA ASN A 230 -18.16 15.09 -20.34
C ASN A 230 -19.48 15.75 -19.93
N MET A 231 -20.58 15.34 -20.54
CA MET A 231 -21.91 15.91 -20.27
C MET A 231 -22.38 15.49 -18.86
N PRO A 232 -22.56 16.41 -17.91
CA PRO A 232 -22.94 16.05 -16.54
C PRO A 232 -24.37 15.52 -16.45
N LEU A 233 -24.61 14.60 -15.52
CA LEU A 233 -25.94 14.13 -15.12
C LEU A 233 -26.15 14.49 -13.65
N ALA A 234 -26.92 15.54 -13.41
CA ALA A 234 -27.25 15.98 -12.06
C ALA A 234 -28.27 15.05 -11.40
N PHE A 235 -28.14 14.86 -10.10
CA PHE A 235 -29.12 14.14 -9.28
C PHE A 235 -30.13 15.12 -8.67
N ALA A 236 -31.40 14.72 -8.59
CA ALA A 236 -32.46 15.48 -7.93
C ALA A 236 -32.75 14.98 -6.52
N ASP A 237 -32.60 13.68 -6.26
CA ASP A 237 -32.83 13.12 -4.92
C ASP A 237 -32.06 11.82 -4.72
N ALA A 238 -31.91 11.41 -3.46
CA ALA A 238 -31.31 10.14 -3.07
C ALA A 238 -32.01 9.53 -1.84
N LYS A 239 -32.03 8.20 -1.77
CA LYS A 239 -32.58 7.43 -0.64
C LYS A 239 -31.75 6.17 -0.42
N ALA A 240 -31.65 5.70 0.81
CA ALA A 240 -30.90 4.50 1.16
C ALA A 240 -31.74 3.58 2.06
N THR A 241 -31.46 2.27 1.99
CA THR A 241 -32.09 1.26 2.85
C THR A 241 -31.76 1.49 4.33
N PHE A 242 -30.61 2.10 4.58
CA PHE A 242 -30.13 2.51 5.89
C PHE A 242 -29.30 3.78 5.79
N ASN A 243 -29.39 4.66 6.79
CA ASN A 243 -28.49 5.79 6.97
C ASN A 243 -27.94 5.77 8.39
N GLN A 244 -26.61 5.74 8.53
CA GLN A 244 -25.97 6.01 9.81
C GLN A 244 -26.35 7.42 10.32
N GLN A 245 -26.50 7.58 11.64
CA GLN A 245 -26.80 8.88 12.25
C GLN A 245 -25.77 9.94 11.81
N GLY A 246 -26.26 11.01 11.17
CA GLY A 246 -25.42 12.11 10.66
C GLY A 246 -24.74 11.86 9.29
N PHE A 247 -24.98 10.71 8.67
CA PHE A 247 -24.41 10.28 7.38
C PHE A 247 -25.54 9.92 6.40
N ASN A 248 -26.41 10.90 6.14
CA ASN A 248 -27.54 10.72 5.24
C ASN A 248 -27.05 10.69 3.79
N VAL A 249 -27.51 9.71 3.01
CA VAL A 249 -27.18 9.53 1.59
C VAL A 249 -27.40 10.76 0.72
N LYS A 250 -28.33 11.67 1.07
CA LYS A 250 -28.53 12.93 0.35
C LYS A 250 -27.30 13.84 0.38
N ASN A 251 -26.42 13.67 1.36
CA ASN A 251 -25.15 14.38 1.41
C ASN A 251 -24.14 13.88 0.37
N SER A 252 -24.37 12.73 -0.26
CA SER A 252 -23.52 12.19 -1.33
C SER A 252 -23.85 12.75 -2.72
N ILE A 253 -24.76 13.72 -2.84
CA ILE A 253 -25.10 14.37 -4.12
C ILE A 253 -25.19 15.90 -3.98
N ASN A 254 -24.53 16.46 -2.96
CA ASN A 254 -24.60 17.88 -2.65
C ASN A 254 -23.50 18.69 -3.36
N GLY A 255 -22.65 18.03 -4.16
CA GLY A 255 -21.57 18.65 -4.93
C GLY A 255 -20.34 19.03 -4.09
N LYS A 256 -20.33 18.74 -2.79
CA LYS A 256 -19.18 19.00 -1.91
C LYS A 256 -18.28 17.78 -1.89
N VAL A 257 -16.99 18.00 -2.06
CA VAL A 257 -16.00 16.91 -2.18
C VAL A 257 -14.83 17.04 -1.20
N ASP A 258 -14.99 17.87 -0.17
CA ASP A 258 -13.99 18.06 0.88
C ASP A 258 -14.00 16.89 1.89
N ARG A 259 -12.92 16.79 2.67
CA ARG A 259 -12.70 15.68 3.63
C ARG A 259 -13.71 15.64 4.79
N GLY A 260 -14.45 16.71 5.03
CA GLY A 260 -15.48 16.81 6.07
C GLY A 260 -16.84 16.27 5.63
N GLN A 261 -17.02 15.89 4.35
CA GLN A 261 -18.32 15.47 3.85
C GLN A 261 -18.77 14.13 4.39
N LYS A 262 -19.83 14.19 5.20
CA LYS A 262 -20.52 13.05 5.78
C LYS A 262 -21.59 12.57 4.80
N GLY A 263 -21.15 11.81 3.79
CA GLY A 263 -22.01 11.16 2.80
C GLY A 263 -22.69 9.90 3.37
N TRP A 264 -22.94 8.89 2.54
CA TRP A 264 -23.62 7.66 2.94
C TRP A 264 -22.71 6.68 3.68
N ALA A 265 -23.15 6.19 4.83
CA ALA A 265 -22.44 5.24 5.69
C ALA A 265 -23.39 4.28 6.40
N LEU A 266 -22.86 3.17 6.93
CA LEU A 266 -23.64 2.03 7.44
C LEU A 266 -23.39 1.68 8.91
N ALA A 267 -22.75 2.53 9.73
CA ALA A 267 -22.64 2.23 11.16
C ALA A 267 -24.00 2.12 11.84
N GLY A 268 -24.20 0.98 12.51
CA GLY A 268 -25.46 0.57 13.11
C GLY A 268 -26.31 -0.36 12.23
N ALA A 269 -25.91 -0.61 10.97
CA ALA A 269 -26.54 -1.62 10.12
C ALA A 269 -25.91 -3.00 10.30
N ASP A 270 -26.59 -4.02 9.79
CA ASP A 270 -25.96 -5.33 9.56
C ASP A 270 -25.10 -5.27 8.30
N TYR A 271 -23.78 -5.20 8.48
CA TYR A 271 -22.81 -5.15 7.39
C TYR A 271 -22.71 -6.44 6.59
N LYS A 272 -23.29 -7.56 7.06
CA LYS A 272 -23.13 -8.88 6.42
C LYS A 272 -24.08 -9.11 5.25
N ILE A 273 -24.97 -8.17 4.98
CA ILE A 273 -25.89 -8.19 3.84
C ILE A 273 -25.71 -6.94 2.98
N PRO A 274 -26.15 -6.98 1.71
CA PRO A 274 -26.16 -5.80 0.88
C PRO A 274 -27.08 -4.69 1.40
N HIS A 275 -26.62 -3.44 1.31
CA HIS A 275 -27.43 -2.24 1.50
C HIS A 275 -27.43 -1.42 0.22
N ARG A 276 -28.49 -0.65 -0.02
CA ARG A 276 -28.70 0.02 -1.30
C ARG A 276 -28.90 1.52 -1.10
N ALA A 277 -28.29 2.29 -1.99
CA ALA A 277 -28.54 3.72 -2.17
C ALA A 277 -29.02 3.96 -3.60
N ILE A 278 -30.17 4.59 -3.76
CA ILE A 278 -30.76 4.98 -5.05
C ILE A 278 -30.60 6.49 -5.26
N PHE A 279 -30.34 6.88 -6.50
CA PHE A 279 -30.07 8.24 -6.91
C PHE A 279 -30.92 8.56 -8.15
N LYS A 280 -31.86 9.49 -8.01
CA LYS A 280 -32.73 9.95 -9.10
C LYS A 280 -32.02 11.03 -9.90
N PHE A 281 -31.96 10.88 -11.22
CA PHE A 281 -31.49 11.96 -12.08
C PHE A 281 -32.50 13.11 -12.13
N LYS A 282 -32.01 14.34 -12.22
CA LYS A 282 -32.84 15.53 -12.40
C LYS A 282 -33.55 15.51 -13.74
N GLU A 283 -32.81 15.13 -14.78
CA GLU A 283 -33.32 14.87 -16.12
C GLU A 283 -32.89 13.45 -16.52
N PRO A 284 -33.74 12.63 -17.15
CA PRO A 284 -33.33 11.32 -17.61
C PRO A 284 -32.11 11.42 -18.53
N PHE A 285 -31.18 10.48 -18.35
CA PHE A 285 -30.09 10.30 -19.31
C PHE A 285 -30.68 9.87 -20.64
N LYS A 286 -30.64 10.79 -21.60
CA LYS A 286 -31.22 10.59 -22.94
C LYS A 286 -30.51 9.49 -23.74
N GLY A 287 -29.23 9.26 -23.47
CA GLY A 287 -28.40 8.31 -24.21
C GLY A 287 -28.24 8.68 -25.69
N ASP A 288 -27.73 7.73 -26.46
CA ASP A 288 -27.55 7.84 -27.92
C ASP A 288 -27.76 6.44 -28.53
N PRO A 289 -28.66 6.26 -29.52
CA PRO A 289 -28.88 4.96 -30.17
C PRO A 289 -27.62 4.40 -30.84
N LYS A 290 -26.71 5.28 -31.27
CA LYS A 290 -25.39 4.91 -31.83
C LYS A 290 -24.42 4.43 -30.75
N GLY A 291 -24.72 4.72 -29.49
CA GLY A 291 -23.94 4.35 -28.33
C GLY A 291 -23.49 5.57 -27.52
N ALA A 292 -23.47 5.39 -26.20
CA ALA A 292 -22.99 6.34 -25.23
C ALA A 292 -22.12 5.65 -24.18
N GLN A 293 -21.30 6.44 -23.52
CA GLN A 293 -20.53 6.03 -22.36
C GLN A 293 -21.16 6.67 -21.13
N LEU A 294 -21.76 5.87 -20.25
CA LEU A 294 -22.18 6.32 -18.92
C LEU A 294 -21.02 6.13 -17.95
N ILE A 295 -20.71 7.17 -17.20
CA ILE A 295 -19.63 7.18 -16.24
C ILE A 295 -20.18 7.55 -14.87
N VAL A 296 -19.92 6.70 -13.88
CA VAL A 296 -20.33 6.90 -12.48
C VAL A 296 -19.07 7.05 -11.63
N GLY A 297 -18.96 8.17 -10.93
CA GLY A 297 -17.93 8.40 -9.93
C GLY A 297 -18.45 8.06 -8.53
N VAL A 298 -17.73 7.21 -7.80
CA VAL A 298 -18.02 6.91 -6.39
C VAL A 298 -16.84 7.37 -5.56
N LEU A 299 -16.98 8.52 -4.90
CA LEU A 299 -15.88 9.20 -4.21
C LEU A 299 -15.89 8.85 -2.73
N CYS A 300 -14.73 8.49 -2.19
CA CYS A 300 -14.55 8.17 -0.77
C CYS A 300 -13.40 9.00 -0.18
N ARG A 301 -13.74 10.18 0.36
CA ARG A 301 -12.76 11.18 0.81
C ARG A 301 -12.93 11.60 2.28
N TYR A 302 -13.97 11.10 2.95
CA TYR A 302 -14.27 11.44 4.34
C TYR A 302 -13.12 11.09 5.29
N SER A 303 -12.84 11.97 6.26
CA SER A 303 -11.75 11.82 7.26
C SER A 303 -10.36 11.60 6.63
N GLY A 304 -10.13 12.18 5.45
CA GLY A 304 -8.91 11.95 4.68
C GLY A 304 -8.81 10.53 4.10
N GLY A 305 -9.95 9.92 3.78
CA GLY A 305 -10.04 8.60 3.17
C GLY A 305 -9.87 7.45 4.15
N GLU A 306 -10.43 7.58 5.34
CA GLU A 306 -10.40 6.55 6.38
C GLU A 306 -11.43 5.44 6.15
N TYR A 307 -12.49 5.72 5.39
CA TYR A 307 -13.61 4.82 5.19
C TYR A 307 -13.94 4.58 3.71
N PRO A 308 -12.99 4.12 2.87
CA PRO A 308 -13.31 3.83 1.48
C PRO A 308 -14.17 2.58 1.34
N ILE A 309 -15.14 2.60 0.42
CA ILE A 309 -15.89 1.39 0.05
C ILE A 309 -14.96 0.42 -0.67
N GLY A 310 -15.06 -0.87 -0.37
CA GLY A 310 -14.21 -1.93 -0.91
C GLY A 310 -14.87 -2.77 -1.99
N ARG A 311 -16.19 -3.02 -1.87
CA ARG A 311 -16.94 -3.78 -2.86
C ARG A 311 -18.38 -3.30 -3.01
N PHE A 312 -18.82 -3.10 -4.25
CA PHE A 312 -20.17 -2.63 -4.57
C PHE A 312 -20.59 -3.00 -5.98
N ARG A 313 -21.89 -2.97 -6.27
CA ARG A 313 -22.47 -3.07 -7.61
C ARG A 313 -23.15 -1.75 -7.97
N VAL A 314 -23.22 -1.47 -9.27
CA VAL A 314 -23.98 -0.32 -9.80
C VAL A 314 -25.08 -0.85 -10.70
N TYR A 315 -26.29 -0.32 -10.53
CA TYR A 315 -27.45 -0.61 -11.38
C TYR A 315 -28.01 0.66 -11.97
N TYR A 316 -28.84 0.52 -13.00
CA TYR A 316 -29.62 1.60 -13.60
C TYR A 316 -31.08 1.18 -13.79
N THR A 317 -31.97 2.16 -13.92
CA THR A 317 -33.38 1.93 -14.29
C THR A 317 -33.84 2.96 -15.32
N THR A 318 -34.80 2.57 -16.14
CA THR A 318 -35.52 3.44 -17.07
C THR A 318 -36.97 3.67 -16.64
N ASP A 319 -37.39 3.06 -15.53
CA ASP A 319 -38.75 3.19 -15.01
C ASP A 319 -38.99 4.60 -14.44
N ALA A 320 -40.24 5.05 -14.47
CA ALA A 320 -40.59 6.43 -14.13
C ALA A 320 -40.29 6.82 -12.67
N ASP A 321 -40.32 5.86 -11.75
CA ASP A 321 -40.04 6.07 -10.32
C ASP A 321 -38.69 5.43 -9.87
N PRO A 322 -37.55 6.10 -10.08
CA PRO A 322 -36.26 5.62 -9.59
C PRO A 322 -36.10 5.73 -8.06
N MET A 323 -37.09 6.26 -7.33
CA MET A 323 -37.07 6.38 -5.86
C MET A 323 -37.69 5.17 -5.14
N ASN A 324 -38.13 4.18 -5.89
CA ASN A 324 -38.52 2.87 -5.39
C ASN A 324 -37.33 1.89 -5.45
N PHE A 325 -37.05 1.21 -4.34
CA PHE A 325 -35.95 0.23 -4.27
C PHE A 325 -36.15 -0.96 -5.19
N GLY A 326 -37.41 -1.29 -5.52
CA GLY A 326 -37.76 -2.28 -6.51
C GLY A 326 -37.06 -3.62 -6.31
N LEU A 327 -36.76 -4.28 -7.43
CA LEU A 327 -35.96 -5.50 -7.49
C LEU A 327 -34.98 -5.43 -8.67
N PRO A 328 -33.87 -6.17 -8.62
CA PRO A 328 -33.08 -6.43 -9.82
C PRO A 328 -33.96 -7.03 -10.92
N ALA A 329 -33.81 -6.57 -12.16
CA ALA A 329 -34.74 -6.86 -13.26
C ALA A 329 -34.86 -8.37 -13.54
N ASN A 330 -33.75 -9.11 -13.45
CA ASN A 330 -33.73 -10.57 -13.58
C ASN A 330 -34.50 -11.27 -12.44
N ILE A 331 -34.42 -10.75 -11.22
CA ILE A 331 -35.14 -11.26 -10.05
C ILE A 331 -36.63 -10.95 -10.18
N ALA A 332 -37.01 -9.72 -10.54
CA ALA A 332 -38.40 -9.35 -10.79
C ALA A 332 -39.05 -10.28 -11.82
N THR A 333 -38.39 -10.50 -12.97
CA THR A 333 -38.86 -11.41 -14.02
C THR A 333 -38.99 -12.85 -13.51
N ALA A 334 -38.02 -13.33 -12.72
CA ALA A 334 -38.06 -14.69 -12.16
C ALA A 334 -39.21 -14.87 -11.16
N VAL A 335 -39.50 -13.88 -10.32
CA VAL A 335 -40.64 -13.92 -9.37
C VAL A 335 -41.97 -13.92 -10.14
N GLN A 336 -42.10 -13.10 -11.18
CA GLN A 336 -43.31 -12.99 -12.03
C GLN A 336 -43.57 -14.25 -12.87
N THR A 337 -42.53 -15.01 -13.20
CA THR A 337 -42.67 -16.30 -13.90
C THR A 337 -43.22 -17.35 -12.93
N ALA A 338 -44.31 -18.02 -13.31
CA ALA A 338 -44.95 -19.06 -12.51
C ALA A 338 -43.92 -20.15 -12.10
N PRO A 339 -43.95 -20.67 -10.86
CA PRO A 339 -42.91 -21.57 -10.36
C PRO A 339 -42.55 -22.75 -11.28
N ALA A 340 -43.57 -23.39 -11.88
CA ALA A 340 -43.40 -24.52 -12.80
C ALA A 340 -42.78 -24.14 -14.16
N ALA A 341 -42.87 -22.86 -14.55
CA ALA A 341 -42.36 -22.33 -15.81
C ALA A 341 -40.98 -21.66 -15.66
N ARG A 342 -40.44 -21.56 -14.44
CA ARG A 342 -39.12 -20.95 -14.20
C ARG A 342 -38.01 -21.78 -14.82
N THR A 343 -37.14 -21.12 -15.58
CA THR A 343 -35.91 -21.72 -16.11
C THR A 343 -34.90 -21.99 -14.99
N ASP A 344 -33.92 -22.86 -15.23
CA ASP A 344 -32.87 -23.14 -14.24
C ASP A 344 -32.01 -21.90 -13.92
N ALA A 345 -31.80 -21.03 -14.91
CA ALA A 345 -31.15 -19.74 -14.71
C ALA A 345 -31.95 -18.83 -13.74
N GLN A 346 -33.28 -18.79 -13.88
CA GLN A 346 -34.15 -18.03 -12.97
C GLN A 346 -34.15 -18.61 -11.56
N LYS A 347 -34.24 -19.94 -11.41
CA LYS A 347 -34.15 -20.62 -10.11
C LYS A 347 -32.83 -20.32 -9.41
N LYS A 348 -31.71 -20.43 -10.13
CA LYS A 348 -30.37 -20.12 -9.61
C LYS A 348 -30.23 -18.66 -9.23
N ALA A 349 -30.75 -17.73 -10.03
CA ALA A 349 -30.71 -16.31 -9.73
C ALA A 349 -31.50 -15.96 -8.46
N LEU A 350 -32.70 -16.54 -8.29
CA LEU A 350 -33.51 -16.37 -7.08
C LEU A 350 -32.79 -16.89 -5.84
N ALA A 351 -32.29 -18.13 -5.90
CA ALA A 351 -31.56 -18.73 -4.77
C ALA A 351 -30.31 -17.93 -4.40
N ALA A 352 -29.55 -17.44 -5.39
CA ALA A 352 -28.38 -16.61 -5.16
C ALA A 352 -28.75 -15.26 -4.52
N TYR A 353 -29.79 -14.60 -5.03
CA TYR A 353 -30.27 -13.33 -4.46
C TYR A 353 -30.72 -13.50 -3.01
N VAL A 354 -31.50 -14.54 -2.71
CA VAL A 354 -31.96 -14.83 -1.35
C VAL A 354 -30.77 -15.16 -0.43
N ALA A 355 -29.83 -15.98 -0.90
CA ALA A 355 -28.63 -16.32 -0.13
C ALA A 355 -27.77 -15.10 0.21
N GLU A 356 -27.58 -14.18 -0.74
CA GLU A 356 -26.81 -12.94 -0.51
C GLU A 356 -27.50 -11.97 0.46
N ASN A 357 -28.82 -12.04 0.58
CA ASN A 357 -29.62 -11.16 1.43
C ASN A 357 -30.05 -11.83 2.76
N ASP A 358 -29.67 -13.09 3.01
CA ASP A 358 -29.90 -13.78 4.27
C ASP A 358 -28.73 -13.56 5.24
N ALA A 359 -28.92 -12.69 6.23
CA ALA A 359 -27.90 -12.32 7.21
C ALA A 359 -27.32 -13.52 7.96
N ASP A 360 -28.16 -14.50 8.30
CA ASP A 360 -27.74 -15.68 9.05
C ASP A 360 -26.84 -16.59 8.21
N LEU A 361 -27.23 -16.89 6.96
CA LEU A 361 -26.40 -17.66 6.03
C LEU A 361 -25.09 -16.94 5.71
N MET A 362 -25.13 -15.63 5.44
CA MET A 362 -23.92 -14.84 5.19
C MET A 362 -22.98 -14.82 6.41
N GLY A 363 -23.53 -14.68 7.61
CA GLY A 363 -22.78 -14.80 8.86
C GLY A 363 -22.10 -16.15 9.03
N LYS A 364 -22.81 -17.25 8.76
CA LYS A 364 -22.27 -18.62 8.81
C LYS A 364 -21.22 -18.86 7.73
N LYS A 365 -21.42 -18.34 6.53
CA LYS A 365 -20.43 -18.38 5.43
C LYS A 365 -19.14 -17.67 5.83
N PHE A 366 -19.22 -16.47 6.39
CA PHE A 366 -18.05 -15.74 6.88
C PHE A 366 -17.37 -16.43 8.07
N ALA A 367 -18.13 -17.04 8.97
CA ALA A 367 -17.56 -17.85 10.05
C ALA A 367 -16.79 -19.07 9.52
N HIS A 368 -17.34 -19.78 8.54
CA HIS A 368 -16.67 -20.90 7.90
C HIS A 368 -15.37 -20.48 7.22
N GLN A 369 -15.40 -19.40 6.43
CA GLN A 369 -14.20 -18.88 5.77
C GLN A 369 -13.17 -18.34 6.78
N THR A 370 -13.60 -17.74 7.89
CA THR A 370 -12.71 -17.30 8.97
C THR A 370 -12.01 -18.48 9.64
N ALA A 371 -12.74 -19.58 9.90
CA ALA A 371 -12.17 -20.80 10.48
C ALA A 371 -11.11 -21.44 9.56
N GLN A 372 -11.20 -21.22 8.25
CA GLN A 372 -10.22 -21.68 7.26
C GLN A 372 -8.94 -20.84 7.24
N LYS A 373 -8.85 -19.72 7.94
CA LYS A 373 -7.58 -18.97 8.04
C LYS A 373 -6.48 -19.84 8.66
N PRO A 374 -5.21 -19.72 8.24
CA PRO A 374 -4.10 -20.49 8.81
C PRO A 374 -4.00 -20.31 10.33
N VAL A 375 -3.45 -21.33 11.00
CA VAL A 375 -3.09 -21.21 12.42
C VAL A 375 -2.02 -20.11 12.57
N PRO A 376 -2.14 -19.20 13.56
CA PRO A 376 -1.10 -18.20 13.82
C PRO A 376 0.27 -18.83 14.06
N ALA A 377 1.33 -18.12 13.68
CA ALA A 377 2.69 -18.56 13.96
C ALA A 377 2.96 -18.62 15.47
N ASP A 378 3.77 -19.59 15.91
CA ASP A 378 4.16 -19.73 17.31
C ASP A 378 5.15 -18.61 17.71
N PRO A 379 4.81 -17.75 18.69
CA PRO A 379 5.66 -16.62 19.05
C PRO A 379 7.04 -17.01 19.56
N GLU A 380 7.15 -18.14 20.27
CA GLU A 380 8.41 -18.61 20.83
C GLU A 380 9.32 -19.17 19.75
N MET A 381 8.79 -19.98 18.83
CA MET A 381 9.54 -20.45 17.66
C MET A 381 10.02 -19.26 16.81
N ASN A 382 9.20 -18.22 16.62
CA ASN A 382 9.61 -17.00 15.94
C ASN A 382 10.75 -16.28 16.68
N ARG A 383 10.67 -16.17 18.01
CA ARG A 383 11.72 -15.56 18.85
C ARG A 383 13.04 -16.34 18.74
N LEU A 384 12.99 -17.67 18.81
CA LEU A 384 14.16 -18.55 18.72
C LEU A 384 14.82 -18.47 17.34
N ASN A 385 14.04 -18.50 16.26
CA ASN A 385 14.56 -18.29 14.90
C ASN A 385 15.19 -16.89 14.73
N GLY A 386 14.57 -15.87 15.33
CA GLY A 386 15.15 -14.52 15.37
C GLY A 386 16.50 -14.45 16.08
N ALA A 387 16.68 -15.24 17.15
CA ALA A 387 17.96 -15.35 17.86
C ALA A 387 19.06 -16.00 16.99
N ILE A 388 18.71 -17.01 16.18
CA ILE A 388 19.64 -17.59 15.20
C ILE A 388 20.06 -16.53 14.18
N THR A 389 19.10 -15.85 13.56
CA THR A 389 19.39 -14.79 12.57
C THR A 389 20.27 -13.68 13.13
N LEU A 390 20.05 -13.29 14.39
CA LEU A 390 20.88 -12.28 15.07
C LEU A 390 22.31 -12.81 15.32
N ALA A 391 22.45 -14.06 15.76
CA ALA A 391 23.74 -14.67 16.05
C ALA A 391 24.57 -14.93 14.78
N GLU A 392 23.94 -15.19 13.64
CA GLU A 392 24.61 -15.44 12.37
C GLU A 392 25.20 -14.19 11.71
N ARG A 393 24.81 -12.99 12.18
CA ARG A 393 25.35 -11.73 11.64
C ARG A 393 26.89 -11.72 11.69
N PRO A 394 27.56 -11.29 10.61
CA PRO A 394 29.01 -11.24 10.58
C PRO A 394 29.55 -10.28 11.64
N ILE A 395 30.75 -10.60 12.15
CA ILE A 395 31.48 -9.67 13.01
C ILE A 395 31.81 -8.41 12.20
N LYS A 396 31.36 -7.26 12.71
CA LYS A 396 31.70 -5.96 12.13
C LYS A 396 33.14 -5.62 12.49
N GLU A 397 33.89 -5.13 11.51
CA GLU A 397 35.25 -4.67 11.75
C GLU A 397 35.25 -3.39 12.59
N ASP A 398 36.32 -3.22 13.39
CA ASP A 398 36.49 -2.05 14.23
C ASP A 398 36.57 -0.79 13.36
N SER A 399 35.69 0.18 13.63
CA SER A 399 35.62 1.41 12.82
C SER A 399 36.93 2.20 12.85
N ARG A 400 37.69 2.14 13.95
CA ARG A 400 38.99 2.81 14.03
C ARG A 400 40.05 2.10 13.21
N LEU A 401 40.02 0.76 13.13
CA LEU A 401 40.92 0.02 12.25
C LEU A 401 40.60 0.32 10.77
N LEU A 402 39.32 0.36 10.41
CA LEU A 402 38.90 0.74 9.06
C LEU A 402 39.40 2.14 8.69
N GLN A 403 39.29 3.11 9.61
CA GLN A 403 39.81 4.45 9.42
C GLN A 403 41.34 4.44 9.24
N LEU A 404 42.09 3.74 10.10
CA LEU A 404 43.55 3.66 9.99
C LEU A 404 44.02 3.02 8.67
N ARG A 405 43.31 2.01 8.16
CA ARG A 405 43.60 1.43 6.83
C ARG A 405 43.38 2.45 5.71
N GLN A 406 42.32 3.25 5.82
CA GLN A 406 42.02 4.30 4.86
C GLN A 406 43.05 5.43 4.92
N ASP A 407 43.39 5.90 6.12
CA ASP A 407 44.42 6.91 6.36
C ASP A 407 45.77 6.42 5.82
N MET A 408 46.11 5.14 6.04
CA MET A 408 47.32 4.53 5.51
C MET A 408 47.35 4.57 3.98
N SER A 409 46.22 4.28 3.33
CA SER A 409 46.12 4.36 1.87
C SER A 409 46.42 5.78 1.35
N TYR A 410 45.95 6.81 2.04
CA TYR A 410 46.27 8.20 1.71
C TYR A 410 47.73 8.55 2.01
N SER A 411 48.24 8.13 3.16
CA SER A 411 49.61 8.39 3.58
C SER A 411 50.63 7.75 2.63
N VAL A 412 50.38 6.53 2.12
CA VAL A 412 51.24 5.89 1.10
C VAL A 412 51.29 6.73 -0.19
N GLN A 413 50.16 7.31 -0.62
CA GLN A 413 50.13 8.17 -1.81
C GLN A 413 50.88 9.48 -1.59
N GLN A 414 50.73 10.09 -0.41
CA GLN A 414 51.46 11.30 -0.02
C GLN A 414 52.97 11.03 0.09
N ALA A 415 53.36 9.94 0.74
CA ALA A 415 54.76 9.54 0.90
C ALA A 415 55.43 9.14 -0.44
N ALA A 416 54.69 8.57 -1.39
CA ALA A 416 55.21 8.31 -2.73
C ALA A 416 55.38 9.59 -3.56
N ASN A 417 54.65 10.65 -3.23
CA ASN A 417 54.64 11.93 -3.93
C ASN A 417 55.10 13.10 -3.05
N ARG A 418 55.98 12.86 -2.06
CA ARG A 418 56.39 13.82 -1.01
C ARG A 418 56.61 15.25 -1.50
N ARG A 419 57.42 15.41 -2.56
CA ARG A 419 57.76 16.73 -3.13
C ARG A 419 56.54 17.43 -3.72
N LEU A 420 55.63 16.66 -4.32
CA LEU A 420 54.38 17.18 -4.86
C LEU A 420 53.37 17.50 -3.76
N THR A 421 53.21 16.63 -2.76
CA THR A 421 52.36 16.88 -1.58
C THR A 421 52.82 18.13 -0.84
N THR A 422 54.12 18.25 -0.54
CA THR A 422 54.70 19.44 0.11
C THR A 422 54.49 20.70 -0.75
N ALA A 423 54.68 20.59 -2.07
CA ALA A 423 54.44 21.73 -2.97
C ALA A 423 52.96 22.16 -3.01
N GLN A 424 52.03 21.20 -2.93
CA GLN A 424 50.60 21.46 -2.86
C GLN A 424 50.20 22.08 -1.51
N ASP A 425 50.71 21.55 -0.40
CA ASP A 425 50.44 22.05 0.95
C ASP A 425 51.04 23.44 1.15
N LEU A 426 52.26 23.68 0.66
CA LEU A 426 52.87 25.00 0.66
C LEU A 426 52.05 25.99 -0.17
N ALA A 427 51.67 25.62 -1.40
CA ALA A 427 50.83 26.50 -2.22
C ALA A 427 49.48 26.79 -1.56
N TRP A 428 48.86 25.78 -0.94
CA TRP A 428 47.62 25.94 -0.19
C TRP A 428 47.79 26.87 1.00
N ALA A 429 48.83 26.68 1.82
CA ALA A 429 49.13 27.52 2.97
C ALA A 429 49.40 28.98 2.55
N LEU A 430 50.13 29.19 1.45
CA LEU A 430 50.41 30.52 0.92
C LEU A 430 49.15 31.20 0.40
N ILE A 431 48.28 30.50 -0.34
CA ILE A 431 47.01 31.04 -0.84
C ILE A 431 46.07 31.42 0.32
N ASN A 432 46.12 30.68 1.43
CA ASN A 432 45.32 30.97 2.62
C ASN A 432 46.03 31.92 3.62
N SER A 433 47.23 32.42 3.27
CA SER A 433 47.96 33.34 4.13
C SER A 433 47.40 34.77 4.04
N PRO A 434 47.52 35.58 5.11
CA PRO A 434 47.17 37.00 5.05
C PRO A 434 47.91 37.77 3.96
N SER A 435 49.16 37.39 3.65
CA SER A 435 49.94 38.04 2.60
C SER A 435 49.35 37.84 1.21
N PHE A 436 48.74 36.69 0.93
CA PHE A 436 48.01 36.48 -0.32
C PHE A 436 46.62 37.12 -0.30
N LEU A 437 45.85 36.90 0.78
CA LEU A 437 44.46 37.33 0.88
C LEU A 437 44.30 38.85 0.97
N PHE A 438 45.27 39.54 1.57
CA PHE A 438 45.21 40.99 1.80
C PHE A 438 46.31 41.77 1.07
N ASN A 439 47.15 41.10 0.28
CA ASN A 439 48.24 41.70 -0.49
C ASN A 439 49.17 42.56 0.39
N ARG A 440 49.55 42.01 1.55
CA ARG A 440 50.35 42.65 2.60
C ARG A 440 51.71 42.00 2.80
#